data_AF-A0A9X4L367-F1
#
_entry.id   AF-A0A9X4L367-F1
#
_cell.length_a   1.000
_cell.length_b   1.000
_cell.length_c   1.000
_cell.angle_alpha   90.00
_cell.angle_beta   90.00
_cell.angle_gamma   90.00
#
_symmetry.space_group_name_H-M   'P 1'
#
loop_
_entity.id
_entity.type
_entity.pdbx_description
1 polymer ?
#
loop_
_entity_poly.entity_id
_entity_poly.type
_entity_poly.pdbx_seq_one_letter_code
_entity_poly.pdbx_strand_id
1 'polypeptide(L)'
;MYERFKCLQSNRLRFGIHFPKMFLFIDSYSFSPYISPELRNKDDGHNSSEIVRDLIVEGQRQGIIKEMDSHLCHQLIHGIISSILKGYYVNKYPLNEVQIQQIIEASWKAILV
;
A
#
# COMPACT_ATOMS: atom_id res chain seq x y z
N MET A 1 -1.42 14.82 8.42
CA MET A 1 -0.83 13.46 8.35
C MET A 1 -1.78 12.45 7.71
N TYR A 2 -2.92 12.18 8.36
CA TYR A 2 -3.94 11.25 7.87
C TYR A 2 -4.41 11.53 6.44
N GLU A 3 -4.66 12.79 6.06
CA GLU A 3 -5.08 13.12 4.68
C GLU A 3 -4.06 12.72 3.60
N ARG A 4 -2.75 12.84 3.90
CA ARG A 4 -1.69 12.38 2.99
C ARG A 4 -1.70 10.86 2.87
N PHE A 5 -1.84 10.16 4.00
CA PHE A 5 -1.98 8.71 4.02
C PHE A 5 -3.20 8.25 3.21
N LYS A 6 -4.36 8.86 3.47
CA LYS A 6 -5.62 8.60 2.78
C LYS A 6 -5.48 8.79 1.27
N CYS A 7 -4.86 9.89 0.83
CA CYS A 7 -4.60 10.14 -0.58
C CYS A 7 -3.77 9.01 -1.22
N LEU A 8 -2.63 8.65 -0.61
CA LEU A 8 -1.75 7.61 -1.13
C LEU A 8 -2.43 6.24 -1.21
N GLN A 9 -3.17 5.84 -0.17
CA GLN A 9 -3.85 4.55 -0.16
C GLN A 9 -5.07 4.53 -1.07
N SER A 10 -5.80 5.64 -1.20
CA SER A 10 -6.89 5.77 -2.18
C SER A 10 -6.38 5.58 -3.60
N ASN A 11 -5.26 6.20 -3.94
CA ASN A 11 -4.65 6.07 -5.27
C ASN A 11 -4.22 4.63 -5.55
N ARG A 12 -3.63 3.93 -4.55
CA ARG A 12 -3.27 2.51 -4.67
C ARG A 12 -4.48 1.61 -4.89
N LEU A 13 -5.56 1.81 -4.13
CA LEU A 13 -6.81 1.05 -4.32
C LEU A 13 -7.43 1.31 -5.69
N ARG A 14 -7.54 2.58 -6.10
CA ARG A 14 -8.09 2.96 -7.42
C ARG A 14 -7.26 2.40 -8.56
N PHE A 15 -5.92 2.42 -8.44
CA PHE A 15 -5.04 1.78 -9.41
C PHE A 15 -5.33 0.28 -9.54
N GLY A 16 -5.44 -0.44 -8.42
CA GLY A 16 -5.79 -1.87 -8.44
C GLY A 16 -7.16 -2.15 -9.07
N ILE A 17 -8.17 -1.33 -8.74
CA ILE A 17 -9.53 -1.47 -9.29
C ILE A 17 -9.55 -1.24 -10.81
N HIS A 18 -8.86 -0.20 -11.30
CA HIS A 18 -8.89 0.19 -12.72
C HIS A 18 -7.91 -0.62 -13.59
N PHE A 19 -6.80 -1.10 -13.01
CA PHE A 19 -5.75 -1.81 -13.73
C PHE A 19 -5.40 -3.16 -13.07
N PRO A 20 -6.37 -4.09 -12.93
CA PRO A 20 -6.20 -5.30 -12.12
C PRO A 20 -5.08 -6.22 -12.62
N LYS A 21 -4.93 -6.38 -13.94
CA LYS A 21 -3.86 -7.20 -14.53
C LYS A 21 -2.47 -6.61 -14.24
N MET A 22 -2.34 -5.30 -14.35
CA MET A 22 -1.08 -4.60 -14.10
C MET A 22 -0.73 -4.68 -12.61
N PHE A 23 -1.72 -4.42 -11.73
CA PHE A 23 -1.54 -4.57 -10.30
C PHE A 23 -1.08 -5.97 -9.92
N LEU A 24 -1.78 -7.02 -10.39
CA LEU A 24 -1.43 -8.41 -10.08
C LEU A 24 -0.03 -8.80 -10.60
N PHE A 25 0.34 -8.33 -11.78
CA PHE A 25 1.68 -8.56 -12.32
C PHE A 25 2.75 -7.93 -11.44
N ILE A 26 2.62 -6.65 -11.08
CA ILE A 26 3.57 -5.95 -10.21
C ILE A 26 3.62 -6.63 -8.83
N ASP A 27 2.46 -6.81 -8.19
CA ASP A 27 2.32 -7.43 -6.87
C ASP A 27 2.88 -8.86 -6.80
N SER A 28 2.82 -9.63 -7.90
CA SER A 28 3.40 -10.98 -7.92
C SER A 28 4.88 -10.97 -8.30
N TYR A 29 5.25 -10.19 -9.32
CA TYR A 29 6.60 -10.21 -9.89
C TYR A 29 7.62 -9.50 -9.00
N SER A 30 7.24 -8.42 -8.32
CA SER A 30 8.14 -7.70 -7.40
C SER A 30 8.63 -8.57 -6.23
N PHE A 31 7.82 -9.56 -5.81
CA PHE A 31 8.17 -10.52 -4.74
C PHE A 31 8.70 -11.86 -5.28
N SER A 32 8.76 -12.02 -6.60
CA SER A 32 9.24 -13.24 -7.23
C SER A 32 10.74 -13.43 -7.03
N PRO A 33 11.25 -14.67 -6.87
CA PRO A 33 12.69 -14.93 -6.91
C PRO A 33 13.30 -14.72 -8.30
N TYR A 34 12.47 -14.58 -9.35
CA TYR A 34 12.92 -14.44 -10.74
C TYR A 34 13.17 -12.99 -11.19
N ILE A 35 12.79 -11.99 -10.40
CA ILE A 35 13.15 -10.60 -10.69
C ILE A 35 14.64 -10.40 -10.43
N SER A 36 15.35 -9.77 -11.36
CA SER A 36 16.77 -9.50 -11.20
C SER A 36 17.01 -8.48 -10.07
N PRO A 37 18.13 -8.57 -9.32
CA PRO A 37 18.45 -7.58 -8.29
C PRO A 37 18.51 -6.14 -8.83
N GLU A 38 19.01 -5.97 -10.06
CA GLU A 38 19.11 -4.67 -10.71
C GLU A 38 17.73 -4.07 -10.97
N LEU A 39 16.78 -4.87 -11.46
CA LEU A 39 15.42 -4.42 -11.70
C LEU A 39 14.65 -4.18 -10.38
N ARG A 40 14.87 -5.03 -9.37
CA ARG A 40 14.22 -4.88 -8.05
C ARG A 40 14.62 -3.58 -7.36
N ASN A 41 15.88 -3.18 -7.49
CA ASN A 41 16.43 -1.98 -6.88
C ASN A 41 16.32 -0.74 -7.78
N LYS A 42 15.71 -0.88 -8.96
CA LYS A 42 15.55 0.23 -9.89
C LYS A 42 14.44 1.16 -9.40
N ASP A 43 14.69 2.46 -9.47
CA ASP A 43 13.68 3.47 -9.23
C ASP A 43 12.56 3.38 -10.28
N ASP A 44 11.31 3.61 -9.86
CA ASP A 44 10.15 3.63 -10.74
C ASP A 44 9.97 4.97 -11.48
N GLY A 45 10.90 5.90 -11.32
CA GLY A 45 10.90 7.26 -11.87
C GLY A 45 9.98 8.23 -11.12
N HIS A 46 9.24 7.73 -10.12
CA HIS A 46 8.23 8.47 -9.38
C HIS A 46 8.40 8.32 -7.86
N ASN A 47 9.45 7.62 -7.41
CA ASN A 47 9.79 7.33 -6.03
C ASN A 47 8.59 6.81 -5.22
N SER A 48 7.70 6.03 -5.83
CA SER A 48 6.36 5.77 -5.24
C SER A 48 6.40 4.98 -3.93
N SER A 49 7.40 4.10 -3.79
CA SER A 49 7.65 3.34 -2.56
C SER A 49 8.24 4.24 -1.47
N GLU A 50 9.19 5.10 -1.84
CA GLU A 50 9.88 6.02 -0.93
C GLU A 50 8.92 7.05 -0.35
N ILE A 51 8.02 7.64 -1.16
CA ILE A 51 7.02 8.61 -0.68
C ILE A 51 6.17 8.04 0.48
N VAL A 52 5.81 6.76 0.40
CA VAL A 52 5.04 6.12 1.48
C VAL A 52 5.91 5.85 2.71
N ARG A 53 7.16 5.43 2.50
CA ARG A 53 8.12 5.20 3.60
C ARG A 53 8.46 6.50 4.33
N ASP A 54 8.67 7.60 3.61
CA ASP A 54 8.97 8.91 4.19
C ASP A 54 7.77 9.43 5.01
N LEU A 55 6.56 9.18 4.53
CA LEU A 55 5.34 9.46 5.28
C LEU A 55 5.32 8.66 6.59
N ILE A 56 5.69 7.37 6.56
CA ILE A 56 5.76 6.52 7.77
C ILE A 56 6.81 7.07 8.75
N VAL A 57 8.03 7.32 8.29
CA VAL A 57 9.14 7.81 9.12
C VAL A 57 8.80 9.16 9.76
N GLU A 58 8.16 10.07 9.01
CA GLU A 58 7.72 11.34 9.55
C GLU A 58 6.64 11.15 10.63
N GLY A 59 5.66 10.27 10.40
CA GLY A 59 4.64 9.97 11.41
C GLY A 59 5.21 9.32 12.67
N GLN A 60 6.29 8.55 12.54
CA GLN A 60 7.02 7.97 13.67
C GLN A 60 7.75 9.04 14.48
N ARG A 61 8.45 9.97 13.80
CA ARG A 61 9.11 11.12 14.46
C ARG A 61 8.15 11.99 15.24
N GLN A 62 6.90 12.10 14.77
CA GLN A 62 5.83 12.85 15.44
C GLN A 62 5.10 12.05 16.53
N GLY A 63 5.44 10.78 16.77
CA GLY A 63 4.76 9.91 17.73
C GLY A 63 3.32 9.53 17.33
N ILE A 64 2.96 9.66 16.05
CA ILE A 64 1.62 9.33 15.52
C ILE A 64 1.56 7.88 15.06
N ILE A 65 2.64 7.39 14.43
CA ILE A 65 2.77 6.03 13.91
C ILE A 65 3.64 5.22 14.87
N LYS A 66 3.29 3.94 15.08
CA LYS A 66 4.03 2.99 15.92
C LYS A 66 5.52 2.99 15.60
N GLU A 67 6.36 2.99 16.63
CA GLU A 67 7.79 2.76 16.48
C GLU A 67 8.06 1.29 16.11
N MET A 68 8.32 1.07 14.82
CA MET A 68 8.73 -0.22 14.28
C MET A 68 9.50 0.00 12.97
N ASP A 69 10.09 -1.05 12.42
CA ASP A 69 10.79 -0.94 11.14
C ASP A 69 9.84 -0.39 10.06
N SER A 70 10.30 0.67 9.37
CA SER A 70 9.48 1.40 8.39
C SER A 70 9.13 0.56 7.16
N HIS A 71 9.97 -0.41 6.79
CA HIS A 71 9.67 -1.36 5.72
C HIS A 71 8.59 -2.35 6.17
N LEU A 72 8.63 -2.81 7.43
CA LEU A 72 7.55 -3.64 7.98
C LEU A 72 6.21 -2.87 8.07
N CYS A 73 6.22 -1.60 8.49
CA CYS A 73 5.03 -0.75 8.44
C CYS A 73 4.48 -0.65 7.00
N HIS A 74 5.37 -0.39 6.04
CA HIS A 74 5.00 -0.30 4.62
C HIS A 74 4.40 -1.61 4.12
N GLN A 75 4.98 -2.74 4.49
CA GLN A 75 4.49 -4.07 4.14
C GLN A 75 3.14 -4.40 4.77
N LEU A 76 2.89 -4.00 6.01
CA LEU A 76 1.57 -4.16 6.64
C LEU A 76 0.48 -3.44 5.84
N ILE A 77 0.73 -2.17 5.49
CA ILE A 77 -0.20 -1.38 4.68
C ILE A 77 -0.39 -2.02 3.30
N HIS A 78 0.70 -2.39 2.63
CA HIS A 78 0.65 -3.03 1.31
C HIS A 78 -0.12 -4.36 1.35
N GLY A 79 0.11 -5.20 2.37
CA GLY A 79 -0.57 -6.47 2.55
C GLY A 79 -2.08 -6.33 2.71
N ILE A 80 -2.54 -5.32 3.47
CA ILE A 80 -3.97 -5.02 3.60
C ILE A 80 -4.55 -4.67 2.22
N ILE A 81 -3.95 -3.72 1.50
CA ILE A 81 -4.44 -3.29 0.18
C ILE A 81 -4.43 -4.45 -0.84
N SER A 82 -3.35 -5.22 -0.90
CA SER A 82 -3.19 -6.35 -1.83
C SER A 82 -4.23 -7.45 -1.57
N SER A 83 -4.42 -7.83 -0.30
CA SER A 83 -5.42 -8.82 0.10
C SER A 83 -6.84 -8.36 -0.25
N ILE A 84 -7.14 -7.07 -0.02
CA ILE A 84 -8.44 -6.48 -0.35
C ILE A 84 -8.70 -6.53 -1.85
N LEU A 85 -7.74 -6.11 -2.67
CA LEU A 85 -7.89 -6.11 -4.12
C LEU A 85 -8.07 -7.54 -4.66
N LYS A 86 -7.31 -8.51 -4.15
CA LYS A 86 -7.46 -9.93 -4.53
C LYS A 86 -8.85 -10.49 -4.17
N GLY A 87 -9.41 -10.10 -3.01
CA GLY A 87 -10.77 -10.46 -2.64
C GLY A 87 -11.83 -9.82 -3.54
N TYR A 88 -11.62 -8.56 -3.91
CA TYR A 88 -12.47 -7.85 -4.88
C TYR A 88 -12.46 -8.50 -6.27
N TYR A 89 -11.28 -8.87 -6.80
CA TYR A 89 -11.16 -9.48 -8.14
C TYR A 89 -11.93 -10.80 -8.30
N VAL A 90 -12.17 -11.51 -7.21
CA VAL A 90 -12.94 -12.77 -7.20
C VAL A 90 -14.36 -12.57 -6.66
N ASN A 91 -14.87 -11.34 -6.66
CA ASN A 91 -16.23 -10.95 -6.27
C ASN A 91 -16.62 -11.39 -4.83
N LYS A 92 -15.67 -11.43 -3.88
CA LYS A 92 -16.00 -11.75 -2.48
C LYS A 92 -16.86 -10.68 -1.81
N TYR A 93 -16.76 -9.43 -2.26
CA TYR A 93 -17.48 -8.27 -1.74
C TYR A 93 -17.45 -7.13 -2.75
N PRO A 94 -18.38 -6.16 -2.66
CA PRO A 94 -18.25 -4.90 -3.39
C PRO A 94 -17.08 -4.08 -2.84
N LEU A 95 -16.45 -3.28 -3.70
CA LEU A 95 -15.41 -2.33 -3.33
C LEU A 95 -15.77 -0.93 -3.84
N ASN A 96 -16.83 -0.35 -3.28
CA ASN A 96 -17.23 1.03 -3.56
C ASN A 96 -16.63 2.02 -2.55
N GLU A 97 -16.96 3.31 -2.66
CA GLU A 97 -16.40 4.38 -1.81
C GLU A 97 -16.57 4.12 -0.31
N VAL A 98 -17.65 3.45 0.13
CA VAL A 98 -17.84 3.08 1.54
C VAL A 98 -16.78 2.09 1.98
N GLN A 99 -16.58 1.00 1.23
CA GLN A 99 -15.56 0.00 1.58
C GLN A 99 -14.15 0.59 1.47
N ILE A 100 -13.88 1.39 0.44
CA ILE A 100 -12.59 2.09 0.27
C ILE A 100 -12.28 2.92 1.52
N GLN A 101 -13.22 3.73 2.01
CA GLN A 101 -13.02 4.53 3.22
C GLN A 101 -12.78 3.65 4.45
N GLN A 102 -13.55 2.56 4.63
CA GLN A 102 -13.36 1.60 5.73
C GLN A 102 -11.96 0.97 5.71
N ILE A 103 -11.47 0.58 4.54
CA ILE A 103 -10.16 -0.05 4.36
C ILE A 103 -9.03 0.95 4.65
N ILE A 104 -9.17 2.20 4.21
CA ILE A 104 -8.20 3.26 4.51
C ILE A 104 -8.14 3.53 6.01
N GLU A 105 -9.29 3.65 6.68
CA GLU A 105 -9.34 3.84 8.13
C GLU A 105 -8.75 2.65 8.90
N ALA A 106 -9.05 1.42 8.48
CA ALA A 106 -8.49 0.22 9.08
C ALA A 106 -6.97 0.16 8.89
N SER A 107 -6.49 0.46 7.68
CA SER A 107 -5.05 0.51 7.36
C SER A 107 -4.31 1.57 8.18
N TRP A 108 -4.95 2.72 8.43
CA TRP A 108 -4.41 3.77 9.31
C TRP A 108 -4.34 3.30 10.77
N LYS A 109 -5.44 2.75 11.30
CA LYS A 109 -5.49 2.21 12.67
C LYS A 109 -4.49 1.10 12.92
N ALA A 110 -4.17 0.29 11.89
CA ALA A 110 -3.17 -0.77 12.01
C ALA A 110 -1.77 -0.24 12.38
N ILE A 111 -1.43 1.00 11.99
CA ILE A 111 -0.11 1.59 12.20
C ILE A 111 -0.08 2.74 13.20
N LEU A 112 -1.24 3.23 13.66
CA LEU A 112 -1.34 4.25 14.72
C LEU A 112 -0.80 3.74 16.06
N VAL A 113 -0.22 4.63 16.87
CA VAL A 113 0.10 4.37 18.30
C VAL A 113 -1.17 4.05 19.08
#